data_AF-A0A950AVX7-F1
#
_entry.id   AF-A0A950AVX7-F1
#
_cell.length_a   1.000
_cell.length_b   1.000
_cell.length_c   1.000
_cell.angle_alpha   90.00
_cell.angle_beta   90.00
_cell.angle_gamma   90.00
#
_symmetry.space_group_name_H-M   'P 1'
#
loop_
_entity.id
_entity.type
_entity.pdbx_description
1 polymer ?
#
loop_
_entity_poly.entity_id
_entity_poly.type
_entity_poly.pdbx_seq_one_letter_code
_entity_poly.pdbx_strand_id
1 'polypeptide(L)'
;MVYFILDRASDAIKIGYTTGDVMQRLRALQTGNPQGLEVLGCLSNQSMATEAAIHALFKHLNISGGGTEWFRATPELLRFIGEHTGVTMGSRFAWGWVAQFAVPLCVVGMLALIAYICWVRSDRIIEELEQALAVVGWTPAD
;
A
#
# COMPACT_ATOMS: atom_id res chain seq x y z
N MET A 1 -8.80 17.82 6.41
CA MET A 1 -8.45 16.38 6.27
C MET A 1 -9.34 15.74 5.23
N VAL A 2 -8.80 14.80 4.47
CA VAL A 2 -9.56 14.02 3.49
C VAL A 2 -9.91 12.67 4.11
N TYR A 3 -11.14 12.18 3.95
CA TYR A 3 -11.60 10.93 4.52
C TYR A 3 -12.20 10.01 3.46
N PHE A 4 -12.13 8.70 3.74
CA PHE A 4 -12.68 7.64 2.91
C PHE A 4 -13.70 6.85 3.71
N ILE A 5 -14.94 6.80 3.23
CA ILE A 5 -16.03 6.05 3.87
C ILE A 5 -16.59 5.03 2.89
N LEU A 6 -16.62 3.76 3.27
CA LEU A 6 -17.27 2.69 2.54
C LEU A 6 -18.75 2.61 2.94
N ASP A 7 -19.63 2.62 1.95
CA ASP A 7 -20.98 2.10 2.08
C ASP A 7 -20.97 0.62 1.70
N ARG A 8 -21.20 -0.25 2.69
CA ARG A 8 -21.16 -1.71 2.50
C ARG A 8 -22.28 -2.24 1.61
N ALA A 9 -23.40 -1.54 1.51
CA ALA A 9 -24.54 -2.02 0.75
C ALA A 9 -24.37 -1.77 -0.75
N SER A 10 -23.77 -0.64 -1.11
CA SER A 10 -23.56 -0.24 -2.50
C SER A 10 -22.15 -0.54 -3.02
N ASP A 11 -21.25 -1.01 -2.16
CA ASP A 11 -19.83 -1.21 -2.47
C ASP A 11 -19.18 0.04 -3.08
N ALA A 12 -19.53 1.18 -2.49
CA ALA A 12 -19.12 2.51 -2.94
C ALA A 12 -18.31 3.21 -1.85
N ILE A 13 -17.24 3.88 -2.25
CA ILE A 13 -16.38 4.68 -1.39
C ILE A 13 -16.69 6.15 -1.61
N LYS A 14 -17.07 6.83 -0.55
CA LYS A 14 -17.15 8.28 -0.48
C LYS A 14 -15.77 8.86 -0.19
N ILE A 15 -15.35 9.82 -1.00
CA ILE A 15 -14.16 10.63 -0.77
C ILE A 15 -14.62 12.04 -0.44
N GLY A 16 -14.26 12.55 0.73
CA GLY A 16 -14.68 13.89 1.13
C GLY A 16 -13.66 14.62 1.98
N TYR A 17 -13.81 15.94 2.07
CA TYR A 17 -13.00 16.82 2.90
C TYR A 17 -13.80 17.30 4.13
N THR A 18 -13.11 17.44 5.27
CA THR A 18 -13.64 18.10 6.46
C THR A 18 -12.56 18.89 7.19
N THR A 19 -12.94 19.99 7.82
CA THR A 19 -12.11 20.73 8.78
C THR A 19 -12.26 20.21 10.21
N GLY A 20 -13.32 19.44 10.49
CA GLY A 20 -13.65 18.88 11.81
C GLY A 20 -13.37 17.38 11.94
N ASP A 21 -13.99 16.74 12.93
CA ASP A 21 -13.83 15.31 13.22
C ASP A 21 -14.55 14.42 12.18
N VAL A 22 -13.83 13.46 11.61
CA VAL A 22 -14.36 12.46 10.67
C VAL A 22 -15.46 11.60 11.30
N MET A 23 -15.34 11.25 12.58
CA MET A 23 -16.35 10.43 13.27
C MET A 23 -17.65 11.21 13.49
N GLN A 24 -17.57 12.52 13.72
CA GLN A 24 -18.75 13.38 13.74
C GLN A 24 -19.40 13.45 12.34
N ARG A 25 -18.60 13.53 11.28
CA ARG A 25 -19.10 13.53 9.91
C ARG A 25 -19.73 12.19 9.54
N LEU A 26 -19.14 11.06 9.94
CA LEU A 26 -19.69 9.72 9.75
C LEU A 26 -21.07 9.61 10.41
N ARG A 27 -21.22 10.05 11.67
CA ARG A 27 -22.53 10.05 12.37
C ARG A 27 -23.58 10.86 11.63
N ALA A 28 -23.22 12.03 11.11
CA ALA A 28 -24.13 12.87 10.32
C ALA A 28 -24.50 12.26 8.96
N LEU A 29 -23.60 11.49 8.34
CA LEU A 29 -23.92 10.75 7.11
C LEU A 29 -24.81 9.53 7.40
N GLN A 30 -24.58 8.85 8.53
CA GLN A 30 -25.34 7.70 8.96
C GLN A 30 -26.81 8.04 9.26
N THR A 31 -27.12 9.26 9.73
CA THR A 31 -28.53 9.66 9.94
C THR A 31 -29.35 9.69 8.64
N GLY A 32 -28.69 9.91 7.50
CA GLY A 32 -29.33 9.91 6.18
C GLY A 32 -29.13 8.60 5.39
N ASN A 33 -28.38 7.64 5.93
CA ASN A 33 -28.12 6.36 5.28
C ASN A 33 -28.56 5.20 6.19
N PRO A 34 -29.59 4.42 5.82
CA PRO A 34 -29.99 3.25 6.60
C PRO A 34 -28.94 2.13 6.61
N GLN A 35 -27.96 2.18 5.69
CA GLN A 35 -26.90 1.19 5.54
C GLN A 35 -25.66 1.56 6.37
N GLY A 36 -24.96 0.56 6.87
CA GLY A 36 -23.78 0.75 7.71
C GLY A 36 -22.61 1.36 6.93
N LEU A 37 -22.20 2.56 7.35
CA LEU A 37 -21.03 3.25 6.82
C LEU A 37 -19.78 2.91 7.64
N GLU A 38 -18.66 2.67 6.96
CA GLU A 38 -17.38 2.31 7.57
C GLU A 38 -16.28 3.28 7.14
N VAL A 39 -15.53 3.83 8.10
CA VAL A 39 -14.36 4.66 7.78
C VAL A 39 -13.20 3.76 7.40
N LEU A 40 -12.71 3.90 6.17
CA LEU A 40 -11.55 3.17 5.68
C LEU A 40 -10.23 3.85 6.07
N GLY A 41 -10.24 5.18 6.22
CA GLY A 41 -9.06 5.94 6.62
C GLY A 41 -9.24 7.44 6.41
N CYS A 42 -8.23 8.21 6.85
CA CYS A 42 -8.15 9.64 6.59
C CYS A 42 -6.71 10.10 6.33
N LEU A 43 -6.59 11.14 5.51
CA LEU A 43 -5.36 11.89 5.28
C LEU A 43 -5.40 13.16 6.13
N SER A 44 -4.69 13.11 7.25
CA SER A 44 -4.51 14.24 8.16
C SER A 44 -3.75 15.38 7.48
N ASN A 45 -4.02 16.62 7.90
CA ASN A 45 -3.36 17.85 7.40
C ASN A 45 -3.49 18.11 5.89
N GLN A 46 -4.37 17.40 5.19
CA GLN A 46 -4.67 17.64 3.78
C GLN A 46 -5.77 18.68 3.58
N SER A 47 -5.70 19.38 2.45
CA SER A 47 -6.60 20.46 2.05
C SER A 47 -7.71 19.97 1.11
N MET A 48 -8.66 20.86 0.81
CA MET A 48 -9.68 20.62 -0.21
C MET A 48 -9.07 20.39 -1.61
N ALA A 49 -7.92 21.00 -1.91
CA ALA A 49 -7.22 20.77 -3.17
C ALA A 49 -6.73 19.32 -3.31
N THR A 50 -6.33 18.69 -2.20
CA THR A 50 -5.94 17.27 -2.18
C THR A 50 -7.14 16.38 -2.51
N GLU A 51 -8.33 16.70 -1.98
CA GLU A 51 -9.55 15.96 -2.30
C GLU A 51 -9.91 16.07 -3.79
N ALA A 52 -9.88 17.27 -4.35
CA ALA A 52 -10.12 17.50 -5.78
C ALA A 52 -9.12 16.74 -6.66
N ALA A 53 -7.84 16.67 -6.27
CA ALA A 53 -6.82 15.91 -6.99
C ALA A 53 -7.11 14.40 -6.96
N ILE A 54 -7.55 13.87 -5.81
CA ILE A 54 -7.93 12.46 -5.67
C ILE A 54 -9.19 12.16 -6.48
N HIS A 55 -10.18 13.05 -6.49
CA HIS A 55 -11.37 12.93 -7.33
C HIS A 55 -11.00 12.90 -8.82
N ALA A 56 -10.05 13.74 -9.25
CA ALA A 56 -9.57 13.75 -10.63
C ALA A 56 -8.85 12.44 -10.99
N LEU A 57 -8.01 11.93 -10.09
CA LEU A 57 -7.29 10.66 -10.27
C LEU A 57 -8.25 9.47 -10.45
N PHE A 58 -9.27 9.39 -9.60
CA PHE A 58 -10.24 8.28 -9.61
C PHE A 58 -11.54 8.62 -10.34
N LYS A 59 -11.57 9.67 -11.17
CA LYS A 59 -12.77 10.09 -11.91
C LYS A 59 -13.38 8.96 -12.74
N HIS A 60 -12.55 8.08 -13.26
CA HIS A 60 -12.96 6.90 -14.03
C HIS A 60 -13.76 5.86 -13.21
N LEU A 61 -13.69 5.93 -11.87
CA LEU A 61 -14.44 5.08 -10.94
C LEU A 61 -15.71 5.75 -10.41
N ASN A 62 -15.98 7.00 -10.78
CA ASN A 62 -17.12 7.74 -10.28
C ASN A 62 -18.44 7.06 -10.67
N ILE A 63 -19.36 6.92 -9.71
CA ILE A 63 -20.63 6.24 -9.92
C ILE A 63 -21.67 7.23 -10.47
N SER A 64 -22.15 6.98 -11.68
CA SER A 64 -23.25 7.76 -12.28
C SER A 64 -24.50 7.70 -11.41
N GLY A 65 -25.01 8.85 -10.97
CA GLY A 65 -26.18 8.96 -10.08
C GLY A 65 -25.85 9.05 -8.58
N GLY A 66 -24.63 8.71 -8.16
CA GLY A 66 -24.17 8.89 -6.78
C GLY A 66 -23.67 10.30 -6.47
N GLY A 67 -23.40 11.11 -7.49
CA GLY A 67 -22.75 12.42 -7.36
C GLY A 67 -21.23 12.36 -7.55
N THR A 68 -20.56 13.52 -7.50
CA THR A 68 -19.11 13.61 -7.74
C THR A 68 -18.24 13.02 -6.63
N GLU A 69 -18.87 12.61 -5.52
CA GLU A 69 -18.19 12.24 -4.29
C GLU A 69 -18.13 10.71 -4.04
N TRP A 70 -18.81 9.91 -4.87
CA TRP A 70 -18.92 8.46 -4.70
C TRP A 70 -18.25 7.70 -5.84
N PHE A 71 -17.43 6.72 -5.46
CA PHE A 71 -16.55 5.98 -6.35
C PHE A 71 -16.71 4.48 -6.11
N ARG A 72 -16.57 3.66 -7.16
CA ARG A 72 -16.63 2.20 -7.04
C ARG A 72 -15.45 1.68 -6.20
N ALA A 73 -15.70 0.75 -5.28
CA ALA A 73 -14.67 0.17 -4.42
C ALA A 73 -13.76 -0.82 -5.19
N THR A 74 -12.86 -0.30 -6.02
CA THR A 74 -11.91 -1.14 -6.77
C THR A 74 -10.65 -1.45 -5.96
N PRO A 75 -9.92 -2.53 -6.29
CA PRO A 75 -8.64 -2.85 -5.65
C PRO A 75 -7.63 -1.70 -5.72
N GLU A 76 -7.64 -0.92 -6.80
CA GLU A 76 -6.75 0.24 -6.97
C GLU A 76 -7.01 1.33 -5.94
N LEU A 77 -8.27 1.73 -5.76
CA LEU A 77 -8.65 2.76 -4.79
C LEU A 77 -8.42 2.27 -3.35
N LEU A 78 -8.75 1.01 -3.06
CA LEU A 78 -8.48 0.41 -1.75
C LEU A 78 -6.99 0.36 -1.43
N ARG A 79 -6.14 0.03 -2.41
CA ARG A 79 -4.69 0.05 -2.25
C ARG A 79 -4.18 1.46 -2.00
N PHE A 80 -4.65 2.45 -2.77
CA PHE A 80 -4.30 3.84 -2.56
C PHE A 80 -4.61 4.29 -1.12
N ILE A 81 -5.79 3.94 -0.61
CA ILE A 81 -6.19 4.24 0.77
C ILE A 81 -5.25 3.54 1.77
N GLY A 82 -4.97 2.25 1.59
CA GLY A 82 -4.09 1.50 2.49
C GLY A 82 -2.64 2.00 2.51
N GLU A 83 -2.10 2.47 1.39
CA GLU A 83 -0.73 3.01 1.29
C GLU A 83 -0.59 4.40 1.92
N HIS A 84 -1.66 5.20 1.88
CA HIS A 84 -1.61 6.62 2.26
C HIS A 84 -2.30 6.92 3.59
N THR A 85 -3.09 5.99 4.12
CA THR A 85 -3.74 6.12 5.43
C THR A 85 -3.17 5.11 6.42
N GLY A 86 -2.83 5.56 7.62
CA GLY A 86 -2.52 4.66 8.73
C GLY A 86 -3.82 4.05 9.22
N VAL A 87 -4.16 2.85 8.76
CA VAL A 87 -5.48 2.26 8.99
C VAL A 87 -5.64 1.82 10.45
N THR A 88 -6.69 2.31 11.14
CA THR A 88 -7.33 1.60 12.27
C THR A 88 -8.39 0.68 11.66
N MET A 89 -8.00 -0.57 11.41
CA MET A 89 -8.74 -1.49 10.54
C MET A 89 -9.90 -2.17 11.30
N GLY A 90 -11.14 -1.89 10.89
CA GLY A 90 -12.33 -2.65 11.27
C GLY A 90 -12.37 -4.01 10.57
N SER A 91 -11.77 -5.03 11.17
CA SER A 91 -12.19 -6.45 11.13
C SER A 91 -12.69 -7.08 9.79
N ARG A 92 -12.12 -6.76 8.62
CA ARG A 92 -12.27 -7.62 7.41
C ARG A 92 -10.98 -7.98 6.66
N PHE A 93 -9.83 -7.44 7.05
CA PHE A 93 -8.60 -7.61 6.27
C PHE A 93 -7.58 -8.60 6.85
N ALA A 94 -7.83 -9.17 8.03
CA ALA A 94 -6.83 -10.00 8.71
C ALA A 94 -6.60 -11.41 8.11
N TRP A 95 -7.41 -11.90 7.17
CA TRP A 95 -7.24 -13.30 6.66
C TRP A 95 -7.33 -13.48 5.14
N GLY A 96 -7.60 -12.42 4.36
CA GLY A 96 -7.73 -12.52 2.89
C GLY A 96 -6.48 -12.12 2.09
N TRP A 97 -5.53 -11.40 2.68
CA TRP A 97 -4.45 -10.74 1.95
C TRP A 97 -3.08 -11.42 2.06
N VAL A 98 -2.93 -12.44 2.91
CA VAL A 98 -1.69 -13.25 2.95
C VAL A 98 -1.61 -14.22 1.76
N ALA A 99 -2.68 -14.39 0.98
CA ALA A 99 -2.74 -15.38 -0.10
C ALA A 99 -2.16 -14.90 -1.45
N GLN A 100 -2.03 -13.60 -1.73
CA GLN A 100 -1.62 -13.12 -3.06
C GLN A 100 -0.14 -12.69 -3.15
N PHE A 101 0.54 -12.49 -2.00
CA PHE A 101 1.98 -12.28 -1.93
C PHE A 101 2.65 -13.19 -0.90
N ALA A 102 2.14 -14.42 -0.75
CA ALA A 102 3.00 -15.51 -0.32
C ALA A 102 3.96 -15.82 -1.47
N VAL A 103 4.98 -14.98 -1.65
CA VAL A 103 6.26 -15.53 -2.11
C VAL A 103 6.56 -16.60 -1.06
N PRO A 104 6.58 -17.90 -1.41
CA PRO A 104 6.84 -18.93 -0.41
C PRO A 104 8.10 -18.50 0.33
N LEU A 105 8.13 -18.60 1.66
CA LEU A 105 9.36 -18.41 2.44
C LEU A 105 10.54 -19.22 1.84
N CYS A 106 10.22 -20.27 1.07
CA CYS A 106 11.14 -21.03 0.22
C CYS A 106 11.86 -20.21 -0.86
N VAL A 107 11.21 -19.26 -1.55
CA VAL A 107 11.81 -18.50 -2.67
C VAL A 107 12.70 -17.37 -2.18
N VAL A 108 12.31 -16.67 -1.09
CA VAL A 108 13.19 -15.67 -0.45
C VAL A 108 14.41 -16.35 0.16
N GLY A 109 14.23 -17.51 0.82
CA GLY A 109 15.33 -18.33 1.32
C GLY A 109 16.24 -18.86 0.22
N MET A 110 15.69 -19.27 -0.93
CA MET A 110 16.48 -19.79 -2.05
C MET A 110 17.27 -18.68 -2.77
N LEU A 111 16.72 -17.48 -2.94
CA LEU A 111 17.47 -16.35 -3.49
C LEU A 111 18.55 -15.86 -2.52
N ALA A 112 18.27 -15.83 -1.21
CA ALA A 112 19.28 -15.50 -0.20
C ALA A 112 20.38 -16.57 -0.13
N LEU A 113 20.04 -17.85 -0.27
CA LEU A 113 21.01 -18.94 -0.34
C LEU A 113 21.85 -18.89 -1.61
N ILE A 114 21.26 -18.58 -2.77
CA ILE A 114 21.98 -18.41 -4.02
C ILE A 114 22.91 -17.19 -3.93
N ALA A 115 22.44 -16.06 -3.41
CA ALA A 115 23.28 -14.88 -3.19
C ALA A 115 24.42 -15.16 -2.19
N TYR A 116 24.15 -15.87 -1.09
CA TYR A 116 25.16 -16.28 -0.13
C TYR A 116 26.16 -17.28 -0.72
N ILE A 117 25.71 -18.28 -1.49
CA ILE A 117 26.61 -19.22 -2.18
C ILE A 117 27.45 -18.50 -3.23
N CYS A 118 26.86 -17.58 -3.99
CA CYS A 118 27.59 -16.75 -4.96
C CYS A 118 28.61 -15.83 -4.26
N TRP A 119 28.27 -15.26 -3.11
CA TRP A 119 29.17 -14.44 -2.31
C TRP A 119 30.31 -15.24 -1.70
N VAL A 120 30.02 -16.36 -1.01
CA VAL A 120 31.03 -17.27 -0.46
C VAL A 120 31.94 -17.86 -1.55
N ARG A 121 31.40 -18.14 -2.73
CA ARG A 121 32.19 -18.60 -3.88
C ARG A 121 33.03 -17.48 -4.48
N SER A 122 32.57 -16.22 -4.44
CA SER A 122 33.36 -15.05 -4.84
C SER A 122 34.55 -14.85 -3.91
N ASP A 123 34.37 -14.97 -2.59
CA ASP A 123 35.47 -14.81 -1.63
C ASP A 123 36.53 -15.90 -1.79
N ARG A 124 36.14 -17.15 -2.05
CA ARG A 124 37.10 -18.23 -2.36
C ARG A 124 37.84 -18.03 -3.68
N ILE A 125 37.17 -17.49 -4.71
CA ILE A 125 37.83 -17.17 -5.98
C ILE A 125 38.82 -16.03 -5.79
N ILE A 126 38.51 -15.04 -4.95
CA ILE A 126 39.44 -13.95 -4.63
C ILE A 126 40.65 -14.50 -3.86
N GLU A 127 40.46 -15.35 -2.85
CA GLU A 127 41.58 -15.98 -2.12
C GLU A 127 42.47 -16.85 -3.03
N GLU A 128 41.87 -17.66 -3.92
CA GLU A 128 42.65 -18.46 -4.88
C GLU A 128 43.36 -17.60 -5.93
N LEU A 129 42.76 -16.49 -6.37
CA LEU A 129 43.40 -15.55 -7.28
C LEU A 129 44.52 -14.77 -6.59
N GLU A 130 44.36 -14.37 -5.33
CA GLU A 130 45.42 -13.72 -4.56
C GLU A 130 46.58 -14.68 -4.28
N GLN A 131 46.30 -15.94 -3.94
CA GLN A 131 47.33 -16.97 -3.80
C GLN A 131 48.03 -17.27 -5.12
N ALA A 132 47.29 -17.36 -6.23
CA ALA A 132 47.86 -17.56 -7.55
C ALA A 132 48.71 -16.36 -7.98
N LEU A 133 48.24 -15.13 -7.78
CA LEU A 133 48.95 -13.88 -8.08
C LEU A 133 50.20 -13.69 -7.22
N ALA A 134 50.17 -14.13 -5.95
CA ALA A 134 51.34 -14.14 -5.06
C ALA A 134 52.45 -15.08 -5.55
N VAL A 135 52.09 -16.24 -6.14
CA VAL A 135 53.07 -17.16 -6.75
C VAL A 135 53.73 -16.55 -7.99
N VAL A 136 53.03 -15.68 -8.73
CA VAL A 136 53.59 -14.99 -9.91
C VAL A 136 54.28 -13.66 -9.57
N GLY A 137 54.37 -13.31 -8.28
CA GLY A 137 55.09 -12.12 -7.80
C GLY A 137 54.41 -10.79 -8.15
N TRP A 138 53.10 -10.79 -8.37
CA TRP A 138 52.36 -9.58 -8.72
C TRP A 138 51.98 -8.79 -7.46
N THR A 139 52.39 -7.53 -7.37
CA THR A 139 51.93 -6.57 -6.33
C THR A 139 50.95 -5.58 -6.95
N PRO A 140 49.80 -5.28 -6.31
CA PRO A 140 48.91 -4.23 -6.79
C PRO A 140 49.64 -2.90 -6.80
N ALA A 141 49.54 -2.14 -7.90
CA ALA A 141 50.02 -0.77 -7.96
C ALA A 141 49.06 0.14 -7.16
N ASP A 142 49.64 1.00 -6.32
CA ASP A 142 48.95 2.00 -5.47
C ASP A 142 48.04 2.96 -6.27
#